data_AF-A0A431TMC4-F1
#
_entry.id   AF-A0A431TMC4-F1
#
_cell.length_a   1.000
_cell.length_b   1.000
_cell.length_c   1.000
_cell.angle_alpha   90.00
_cell.angle_beta   90.00
_cell.angle_gamma   90.00
#
_symmetry.space_group_name_H-M   'P 1'
#
loop_
_entity.id
_entity.type
_entity.pdbx_description
1 polymer ?
#
loop_
_entity_poly.entity_id
_entity_poly.type
_entity_poly.pdbx_seq_one_letter_code
_entity_poly.pdbx_strand_id
1 'polypeptide(L)'
;MQPPNPPAAEYDDAVVRQFALMSVVWGVVGMLVGVVIASQLTWPELNLGIPWLSYGRLRPLHTNAVIFAFGGCALMATSFHVVQRTCQVRLFAPRLASFVFWGWQAVIVAAAISLPMGYTSGKEYAELEWPIDLLIAVVWVAYAVVFFGTIGMRKVRHIYVANWFFGSFIIAVALLHIVNSAEIPAGWMKSYSAYAGVQDAMVQWWYGHNAVGFFLTAGFLGMMYYYIPKQAGRPVYSYRLSIVHFWALIFTYMWAGPHHLHYTALPDWTQSLGMVFSLILLAPSWGGMINGVMTLSGAWHKLRTDPILRFLIVALSFYGMSTFEGPMMSIKTVNALSHYTDWTVGHVHSGALGWVGFITMGSLYYLIPRMYGRTAMYSTRAIEAHFWIATIGIVLYIAAMWIAGVMQGLMWRSINPDGTLTYTFVESVKATFPFYLVRVIGGLLYLSGMLLMAWNVWMTVISGRAVRAEIPPPAMAHA
;
A
#
# COMPACT_ATOMS: atom_id res chain seq x y z
N MET A 1 7.21 53.26 15.83
CA MET A 1 7.75 51.91 15.51
C MET A 1 6.56 51.03 15.21
N GLN A 2 6.46 50.48 13.99
CA GLN A 2 5.49 49.40 13.74
C GLN A 2 5.86 48.23 14.67
N PRO A 3 4.90 47.62 15.38
CA PRO A 3 5.17 46.41 16.13
C PRO A 3 5.73 45.35 15.16
N PRO A 4 6.71 44.54 15.58
CA PRO A 4 7.23 43.47 14.74
C PRO A 4 6.07 42.59 14.30
N ASN A 5 6.00 42.28 13.01
CA ASN A 5 5.01 41.35 12.48
C ASN A 5 5.09 40.06 13.31
N PRO A 6 3.95 39.47 13.74
CA PRO A 6 3.97 38.19 14.43
C PRO A 6 4.70 37.16 13.55
N PRO A 7 5.50 36.26 14.13
CA PRO A 7 6.25 35.26 13.37
C PRO A 7 5.29 34.48 12.47
N ALA A 8 5.69 34.25 11.22
CA ALA A 8 4.90 33.50 10.26
C ALA A 8 4.57 32.13 10.86
N ALA A 9 3.30 31.72 10.79
CA ALA A 9 2.91 30.41 11.29
C ALA A 9 3.60 29.32 10.44
N GLU A 10 4.22 28.33 11.07
CA GLU A 10 4.98 27.26 10.40
C GLU A 10 4.21 25.93 10.41
N TYR A 11 4.44 25.08 9.40
CA TYR A 11 3.95 23.70 9.38
C TYR A 11 4.71 22.82 10.38
N ASP A 12 4.02 21.83 10.96
CA ASP A 12 4.65 20.77 11.75
C ASP A 12 5.12 19.63 10.84
N ASP A 13 6.35 19.78 10.38
CA ASP A 13 6.99 18.90 9.41
C ASP A 13 7.93 17.87 10.07
N ALA A 14 8.05 17.86 11.41
CA ALA A 14 8.93 16.93 12.12
C ALA A 14 8.47 15.48 12.00
N VAL A 15 7.20 15.23 12.32
CA VAL A 15 6.58 13.89 12.23
C VAL A 15 6.53 13.41 10.78
N VAL A 16 6.30 14.32 9.83
CA VAL A 16 6.36 14.03 8.38
C VAL A 16 7.74 13.51 7.99
N ARG A 17 8.84 14.17 8.42
CA ARG A 17 10.20 13.70 8.16
C ARG A 17 10.45 12.32 8.78
N GLN A 18 10.05 12.13 10.03
CA GLN A 18 10.25 10.87 10.74
C GLN A 18 9.58 9.70 10.00
N PHE A 19 8.30 9.83 9.65
CA PHE A 19 7.60 8.81 8.88
C PHE A 19 8.15 8.63 7.45
N ALA A 20 8.53 9.71 6.77
CA ALA A 20 9.10 9.62 5.43
C ALA A 20 10.41 8.81 5.42
N LEU A 21 11.28 9.04 6.41
CA LEU A 21 12.52 8.27 6.55
C LEU A 21 12.26 6.83 6.98
N MET A 22 11.37 6.61 7.94
CA MET A 22 11.03 5.25 8.39
C MET A 22 10.31 4.44 7.32
N SER A 23 9.55 5.07 6.42
CA SER A 23 9.01 4.39 5.24
C SER A 23 10.12 3.82 4.37
N VAL A 24 11.21 4.57 4.11
CA VAL A 24 12.35 4.05 3.34
C VAL A 24 13.04 2.89 4.08
N VAL A 25 13.25 3.02 5.39
CA VAL A 25 13.85 1.94 6.22
C VAL A 25 13.00 0.67 6.16
N TRP A 26 11.71 0.78 6.44
CA TRP A 26 10.80 -0.36 6.44
C TRP A 26 10.54 -0.93 5.05
N GLY A 27 10.64 -0.11 4.00
CA GLY A 27 10.62 -0.57 2.62
C GLY A 27 11.79 -1.49 2.31
N VAL A 28 13.01 -1.14 2.73
CA VAL A 28 14.19 -2.01 2.61
C VAL A 28 14.00 -3.29 3.41
N VAL A 29 13.61 -3.19 4.68
CA VAL A 29 13.43 -4.36 5.56
C VAL A 29 12.35 -5.30 5.03
N GLY A 30 11.16 -4.79 4.72
CA GLY A 30 10.04 -5.60 4.25
C GLY A 30 10.33 -6.30 2.92
N MET A 31 10.97 -5.61 1.97
CA MET A 31 11.35 -6.21 0.69
C MET A 31 12.53 -7.18 0.82
N LEU A 32 13.45 -6.96 1.77
CA LEU A 32 14.49 -7.92 2.10
C LEU A 32 13.89 -9.23 2.63
N VAL A 33 12.96 -9.15 3.58
CA VAL A 33 12.24 -10.35 4.07
C VAL A 33 11.49 -11.02 2.90
N GLY A 34 10.90 -10.23 1.99
CA GLY A 34 10.26 -10.73 0.77
C GLY A 34 11.21 -11.55 -0.13
N VAL A 35 12.42 -11.05 -0.36
CA VAL A 35 13.47 -11.79 -1.10
C VAL A 35 13.87 -13.05 -0.35
N VAL A 36 14.07 -12.98 0.96
CA VAL A 36 14.43 -14.15 1.79
C VAL A 36 13.38 -15.26 1.66
N ILE A 37 12.10 -14.94 1.84
CA ILE A 37 11.03 -15.96 1.74
C ILE A 37 10.81 -16.44 0.30
N ALA A 38 11.05 -15.58 -0.70
CA ALA A 38 11.03 -16.00 -2.10
C ALA A 38 12.16 -16.99 -2.40
N SER A 39 13.35 -16.77 -1.83
CA SER A 39 14.49 -17.69 -1.91
C SER A 39 14.22 -18.98 -1.16
N GLN A 40 13.54 -18.97 -0.01
CA GLN A 40 13.16 -20.18 0.74
C GLN A 40 12.19 -21.08 -0.03
N LEU A 41 11.31 -20.51 -0.86
CA LEU A 41 10.46 -21.29 -1.76
C LEU A 41 11.24 -21.93 -2.91
N THR A 42 12.33 -21.30 -3.36
CA THR A 42 13.21 -21.85 -4.41
C THR A 42 14.17 -22.89 -3.83
N TRP A 43 14.73 -22.62 -2.65
CA TRP A 43 15.72 -23.43 -1.95
C TRP A 43 15.30 -23.59 -0.48
N PRO A 44 14.48 -24.62 -0.16
CA PRO A 44 13.96 -24.84 1.19
C PRO A 44 15.03 -25.03 2.27
N GLU A 45 16.25 -25.39 1.89
CA GLU A 45 17.41 -25.53 2.78
C GLU A 45 17.72 -24.20 3.51
N LEU A 46 17.33 -23.06 2.93
CA LEU A 46 17.48 -21.73 3.52
C LEU A 46 16.59 -21.49 4.75
N ASN A 47 15.71 -22.44 5.12
CA ASN A 47 15.02 -22.40 6.41
C ASN A 47 15.96 -22.77 7.58
N LEU A 48 17.09 -23.44 7.32
CA LEU A 48 18.13 -23.82 8.29
C LEU A 48 17.64 -24.68 9.48
N GLY A 49 16.41 -25.19 9.44
CA GLY A 49 15.78 -25.87 10.58
C GLY A 49 15.44 -24.94 11.76
N ILE A 50 15.52 -23.62 11.57
CA ILE A 50 15.33 -22.63 12.63
C ILE A 50 13.88 -22.12 12.60
N PRO A 51 13.05 -22.32 13.66
CA PRO A 51 11.62 -22.01 13.61
C PRO A 51 11.30 -20.56 13.24
N TRP A 52 12.01 -19.58 13.82
CA TRP A 52 11.80 -18.16 13.57
C TRP A 52 12.34 -17.66 12.23
N LEU A 53 13.10 -18.49 11.51
CA LEU A 53 13.51 -18.21 10.12
C LEU A 53 12.67 -18.97 9.10
N SER A 54 11.71 -19.80 9.52
CA SER A 54 10.91 -20.58 8.58
C SER A 54 9.99 -19.70 7.72
N TYR A 55 9.74 -20.13 6.47
CA TYR A 55 8.82 -19.47 5.54
C TYR A 55 7.46 -19.15 6.18
N GLY A 56 6.89 -20.10 6.93
CA GLY A 56 5.58 -19.94 7.56
C GLY A 56 5.50 -18.80 8.56
N ARG A 57 6.60 -18.47 9.26
CA ARG A 57 6.66 -17.35 10.21
C ARG A 57 7.14 -16.04 9.58
N LEU A 58 8.03 -16.12 8.58
CA LEU A 58 8.54 -14.94 7.89
C LEU A 58 7.56 -14.38 6.84
N ARG A 59 6.66 -15.19 6.27
CA ARG A 59 5.62 -14.72 5.35
C ARG A 59 4.74 -13.62 5.95
N PRO A 60 4.09 -13.81 7.11
CA PRO A 60 3.28 -12.75 7.71
C PRO A 60 4.13 -11.55 8.15
N LEU A 61 5.40 -11.76 8.51
CA LEU A 61 6.32 -10.65 8.78
C LEU A 61 6.58 -9.80 7.52
N HIS A 62 6.86 -10.45 6.37
CA HIS A 62 6.99 -9.75 5.09
C HIS A 62 5.73 -8.94 4.80
N THR A 63 4.56 -9.58 4.87
CA THR A 63 3.25 -8.95 4.65
C THR A 63 3.06 -7.71 5.52
N ASN A 64 3.24 -7.84 6.84
CA ASN A 64 3.05 -6.73 7.77
C ASN A 64 4.10 -5.61 7.57
N ALA A 65 5.35 -5.97 7.29
CA ALA A 65 6.41 -5.01 7.04
C ALA A 65 6.19 -4.22 5.73
N VAL A 66 5.73 -4.85 4.66
CA VAL A 66 5.50 -4.12 3.39
C VAL A 66 4.20 -3.32 3.39
N ILE A 67 3.15 -3.80 4.06
CA ILE A 67 1.85 -3.11 4.10
C ILE A 67 1.84 -2.05 5.20
N PHE A 68 1.97 -2.46 6.46
CA PHE A 68 1.74 -1.56 7.60
C PHE A 68 3.00 -0.77 7.98
N ALA A 69 4.19 -1.33 7.81
CA ALA A 69 5.42 -0.58 8.08
C ALA A 69 5.80 0.36 6.92
N PHE A 70 6.13 -0.18 5.73
CA PHE A 70 6.46 0.61 4.55
C PHE A 70 5.29 1.49 4.10
N GLY A 71 4.16 0.86 3.75
CA GLY A 71 2.97 1.55 3.26
C GLY A 71 2.32 2.44 4.33
N GLY A 72 2.21 1.98 5.57
CA GLY A 72 1.64 2.79 6.66
C GLY A 72 2.47 4.02 7.00
N CYS A 73 3.80 3.89 7.09
CA CYS A 73 4.66 5.06 7.26
C CYS A 73 4.56 6.02 6.06
N ALA A 74 4.46 5.49 4.83
CA ALA A 74 4.27 6.33 3.65
C ALA A 74 2.95 7.11 3.73
N LEU A 75 1.85 6.44 4.08
CA LEU A 75 0.52 7.05 4.24
C LEU A 75 0.51 8.11 5.34
N MET A 76 1.11 7.85 6.50
CA MET A 76 1.16 8.83 7.60
C MET A 76 2.05 10.03 7.25
N ALA A 77 3.20 9.80 6.60
CA ALA A 77 4.05 10.91 6.11
C ALA A 77 3.30 11.78 5.11
N THR A 78 2.70 11.17 4.09
CA THR A 78 2.06 11.88 2.99
C THR A 78 0.75 12.53 3.42
N SER A 79 -0.10 11.86 4.20
CA SER A 79 -1.35 12.44 4.71
C SER A 79 -1.08 13.67 5.58
N PHE A 80 -0.15 13.60 6.55
CA PHE A 80 0.21 14.75 7.39
C PHE A 80 0.85 15.88 6.60
N HIS A 81 1.66 15.57 5.60
CA HIS A 81 2.20 16.57 4.68
C HIS A 81 1.09 17.27 3.88
N VAL A 82 0.20 16.48 3.28
CA VAL A 82 -0.84 16.93 2.35
C VAL A 82 -1.94 17.69 3.07
N VAL A 83 -2.45 17.18 4.19
CA VAL A 83 -3.56 17.81 4.92
C VAL A 83 -3.16 19.20 5.41
N GLN A 84 -1.94 19.37 5.92
CA GLN A 84 -1.42 20.67 6.32
C GLN A 84 -1.42 21.68 5.17
N ARG A 85 -0.86 21.30 4.02
CA ARG A 85 -0.65 22.20 2.88
C ARG A 85 -1.94 22.49 2.12
N THR A 86 -2.87 21.55 2.09
CA THR A 86 -4.18 21.72 1.43
C THR A 86 -5.16 22.48 2.32
N CYS A 87 -5.03 22.38 3.65
CA CYS A 87 -5.84 23.15 4.60
C CYS A 87 -5.20 24.49 5.03
N GLN A 88 -3.93 24.71 4.69
CA GLN A 88 -3.11 25.87 5.05
C GLN A 88 -3.05 26.12 6.56
N VAL A 89 -2.85 25.04 7.31
CA VAL A 89 -2.72 25.05 8.77
C VAL A 89 -1.68 24.03 9.22
N ARG A 90 -1.13 24.23 10.42
CA ARG A 90 -0.31 23.23 11.11
C ARG A 90 -1.16 22.03 11.53
N LEU A 91 -0.52 20.90 11.81
CA LEU A 91 -1.21 19.74 12.39
C LEU A 91 -1.94 20.10 13.68
N PHE A 92 -3.14 19.56 13.83
CA PHE A 92 -3.86 19.52 15.10
C PHE A 92 -3.12 18.64 16.10
N ALA A 93 -3.03 19.10 17.35
CA ALA A 93 -2.39 18.36 18.44
C ALA A 93 -1.02 17.75 18.06
N PRO A 94 0.02 18.56 17.78
CA PRO A 94 1.31 18.07 17.28
C PRO A 94 2.01 17.03 18.18
N ARG A 95 1.79 17.12 19.50
CA ARG A 95 2.26 16.09 20.46
C ARG A 95 1.57 14.73 20.23
N LEU A 96 0.28 14.76 19.88
CA LEU A 96 -0.47 13.55 19.53
C LEU A 96 0.02 12.97 18.20
N ALA A 97 0.39 13.81 17.22
CA ALA A 97 1.04 13.35 16.00
C ALA A 97 2.40 12.65 16.28
N SER A 98 3.16 13.15 17.26
CA SER A 98 4.39 12.47 17.71
C SER A 98 4.11 11.15 18.44
N PHE A 99 3.04 11.07 19.24
CA PHE A 99 2.56 9.81 19.79
C PHE A 99 2.19 8.81 18.69
N VAL A 100 1.50 9.26 17.63
CA VAL A 100 1.19 8.42 16.47
C VAL A 100 2.46 7.85 15.84
N PHE A 101 3.50 8.67 15.68
CA PHE A 101 4.80 8.18 15.22
C PHE A 101 5.35 7.07 16.10
N TRP A 102 5.64 7.36 17.37
CA TRP A 102 6.27 6.37 18.25
C TRP A 102 5.42 5.15 18.50
N GLY A 103 4.10 5.32 18.61
CA GLY A 103 3.14 4.23 18.73
C GLY A 103 3.15 3.33 17.49
N TRP A 104 3.16 3.90 16.29
CA TRP A 104 3.25 3.11 15.06
C TRP A 104 4.59 2.38 14.93
N GLN A 105 5.70 3.04 15.31
CA GLN A 105 7.00 2.36 15.37
C GLN A 105 7.00 1.21 16.37
N ALA A 106 6.35 1.36 17.52
CA ALA A 106 6.21 0.30 18.52
C ALA A 106 5.39 -0.89 17.98
N VAL A 107 4.29 -0.63 17.24
CA VAL A 107 3.52 -1.68 16.54
C VAL A 107 4.41 -2.46 15.58
N ILE A 108 5.20 -1.77 14.75
CA ILE A 108 6.05 -2.42 13.75
C ILE A 108 7.14 -3.27 14.42
N VAL A 109 7.78 -2.74 15.47
CA VAL A 109 8.78 -3.50 16.23
C VAL A 109 8.15 -4.70 16.93
N ALA A 110 6.94 -4.54 17.49
CA ALA A 110 6.20 -5.65 18.08
C ALA A 110 5.92 -6.75 17.05
N ALA A 111 5.50 -6.40 15.83
CA ALA A 111 5.31 -7.34 14.73
C ALA A 111 6.61 -8.06 14.32
N ALA A 112 7.72 -7.32 14.25
CA ALA A 112 9.04 -7.87 13.93
C ALA A 112 9.54 -8.90 14.95
N ILE A 113 9.08 -8.80 16.20
CA ILE A 113 9.40 -9.74 17.27
C ILE A 113 8.37 -10.87 17.33
N SER A 114 7.08 -10.54 17.35
CA SER A 114 6.00 -11.49 17.66
C SER A 114 5.80 -12.54 16.57
N LEU A 115 5.85 -12.13 15.29
CA LEU A 115 5.56 -13.02 14.17
C LEU A 115 6.63 -14.11 14.00
N PRO A 116 7.96 -13.81 14.02
CA PRO A 116 8.98 -14.85 14.06
C PRO A 116 8.91 -15.75 15.31
N MET A 117 8.47 -15.22 16.45
CA MET A 117 8.25 -16.03 17.66
C MET A 117 7.07 -17.00 17.52
N GLY A 118 6.20 -16.81 16.50
CA GLY A 118 5.07 -17.68 16.20
C GLY A 118 3.74 -17.21 16.80
N TYR A 119 3.69 -16.00 17.34
CA TYR A 119 2.44 -15.41 17.83
C TYR A 119 1.65 -14.85 16.66
N THR A 120 0.58 -15.54 16.30
CA THR A 120 -0.31 -15.11 15.24
C THR A 120 -1.75 -15.56 15.43
N SER A 121 -2.68 -14.67 15.06
CA SER A 121 -4.10 -14.97 14.92
C SER A 121 -4.41 -15.94 13.76
N GLY A 122 -3.49 -16.07 12.79
CA GLY A 122 -3.69 -16.86 11.56
C GLY A 122 -4.58 -16.17 10.51
N LYS A 123 -4.98 -14.92 10.74
CA LYS A 123 -5.79 -14.10 9.82
C LYS A 123 -4.92 -13.24 8.93
N GLU A 124 -5.01 -13.39 7.60
CA GLU A 124 -4.19 -12.61 6.67
C GLU A 124 -4.38 -11.10 6.84
N TYR A 125 -3.28 -10.35 6.86
CA TYR A 125 -3.23 -8.90 7.13
C TYR A 125 -3.73 -8.47 8.52
N ALA A 126 -4.10 -9.41 9.39
CA ALA A 126 -4.52 -9.17 10.78
C ALA A 126 -3.81 -10.18 11.70
N GLU A 127 -2.55 -10.52 11.38
CA GLU A 127 -1.84 -11.62 12.02
C GLU A 127 -1.39 -11.33 13.45
N LEU A 128 -1.37 -10.06 13.86
CA LEU A 128 -0.90 -9.64 15.17
C LEU A 128 -1.93 -10.03 16.25
N GLU A 129 -1.44 -10.31 17.46
CA GLU A 129 -2.29 -10.76 18.57
C GLU A 129 -2.89 -9.58 19.34
N TRP A 130 -3.95 -9.86 20.10
CA TRP A 130 -4.84 -8.87 20.73
C TRP A 130 -4.17 -7.67 21.44
N PRO A 131 -3.02 -7.79 22.16
CA PRO A 131 -2.42 -6.61 22.79
C PRO A 131 -1.91 -5.60 21.76
N ILE A 132 -1.41 -6.10 20.63
CA ILE A 132 -0.91 -5.28 19.53
C ILE A 132 -2.09 -4.69 18.76
N ASP A 133 -3.18 -5.44 18.60
CA ASP A 133 -4.40 -4.93 17.97
C ASP A 133 -5.03 -3.77 18.75
N LEU A 134 -5.01 -3.82 20.09
CA LEU A 134 -5.42 -2.69 20.93
C LEU A 134 -4.49 -1.49 20.77
N LEU A 135 -3.17 -1.72 20.72
CA LEU A 135 -2.20 -0.66 20.48
C LEU A 135 -2.45 0.01 19.11
N ILE A 136 -2.68 -0.79 18.06
CA ILE A 136 -3.04 -0.31 16.73
C ILE A 136 -4.29 0.56 16.81
N ALA A 137 -5.36 0.08 17.46
CA ALA A 137 -6.61 0.83 17.58
C ALA A 137 -6.40 2.20 18.27
N VAL A 138 -5.65 2.24 19.38
CA VAL A 138 -5.36 3.50 20.09
C VAL A 138 -4.53 4.45 19.24
N VAL A 139 -3.47 3.97 18.59
CA VAL A 139 -2.62 4.77 17.71
C VAL A 139 -3.40 5.29 16.50
N TRP A 140 -4.29 4.46 15.94
CA TRP A 140 -5.10 4.81 14.79
C TRP A 140 -6.19 5.84 15.12
N VAL A 141 -6.82 5.74 16.29
CA VAL A 141 -7.75 6.76 16.80
C VAL A 141 -7.02 8.09 17.02
N ALA A 142 -5.82 8.07 17.61
CA ALA A 142 -4.99 9.26 17.74
C ALA A 142 -4.65 9.88 16.37
N TYR A 143 -4.31 9.05 15.38
CA TYR A 143 -4.06 9.48 14.01
C TYR A 143 -5.29 10.13 13.38
N ALA A 144 -6.48 9.53 13.55
CA ALA A 144 -7.74 10.08 13.08
C ALA A 144 -8.04 11.44 13.71
N VAL A 145 -7.86 11.58 15.01
CA VAL A 145 -8.06 12.85 15.74
C VAL A 145 -7.13 13.94 15.20
N VAL A 146 -5.84 13.63 14.96
CA VAL A 146 -4.89 14.58 14.36
C VAL A 146 -5.33 14.98 12.96
N PHE A 147 -5.65 14.02 12.10
CA PHE A 147 -6.00 14.28 10.71
C PHE A 147 -7.30 15.10 10.57
N PHE A 148 -8.39 14.63 11.18
CA PHE A 148 -9.69 15.30 11.11
C PHE A 148 -9.71 16.62 11.89
N GLY A 149 -9.00 16.71 13.02
CA GLY A 149 -8.79 17.97 13.72
C GLY A 149 -8.07 19.00 12.85
N THR A 150 -7.11 18.58 12.03
CA THR A 150 -6.41 19.47 11.09
C THR A 150 -7.35 19.98 10.00
N ILE A 151 -8.24 19.12 9.48
CA ILE A 151 -9.31 19.53 8.55
C ILE A 151 -10.31 20.48 9.22
N GLY A 152 -10.62 20.26 10.50
CA GLY A 152 -11.54 21.09 11.29
C GLY A 152 -11.05 22.53 11.46
N MET A 153 -9.73 22.74 11.51
CA MET A 153 -9.11 24.07 11.64
C MET A 153 -8.75 24.73 10.29
N ARG A 154 -9.09 24.12 9.15
CA ARG A 154 -8.67 24.60 7.83
C ARG A 154 -9.02 26.07 7.57
N LYS A 155 -8.19 26.77 6.79
CA LYS A 155 -8.46 28.14 6.32
C LYS A 155 -9.29 28.18 5.03
N VAL A 156 -9.15 27.15 4.19
CA VAL A 156 -9.87 27.06 2.91
C VAL A 156 -11.28 26.50 3.10
N ARG A 157 -12.28 27.04 2.37
CA ARG A 157 -13.68 26.58 2.49
C ARG A 157 -13.83 25.11 2.08
N HIS A 158 -13.28 24.76 0.92
CA HIS A 158 -13.37 23.42 0.34
C HIS A 158 -12.26 22.49 0.86
N ILE A 159 -12.62 21.24 1.10
CA ILE A 159 -11.67 20.17 1.42
C ILE A 159 -11.18 19.58 0.09
N TYR A 160 -9.86 19.54 -0.09
CA TYR A 160 -9.27 18.99 -1.30
C TYR A 160 -9.53 17.48 -1.43
N VAL A 161 -9.70 16.99 -2.67
CA VAL A 161 -10.08 15.60 -2.96
C VAL A 161 -9.11 14.58 -2.35
N ALA A 162 -7.80 14.89 -2.30
CA ALA A 162 -6.83 14.00 -1.63
C ALA A 162 -7.23 13.70 -0.18
N ASN A 163 -7.79 14.68 0.53
CA ASN A 163 -8.22 14.52 1.91
C ASN A 163 -9.54 13.74 2.03
N TRP A 164 -10.35 13.66 0.97
CA TRP A 164 -11.51 12.76 0.95
C TRP A 164 -11.05 11.31 0.96
N PHE A 165 -10.08 11.00 0.09
CA PHE A 165 -9.43 9.70 0.02
C PHE A 165 -8.72 9.35 1.32
N PHE A 166 -7.88 10.24 1.86
CA PHE A 166 -7.23 10.00 3.14
C PHE A 166 -8.23 9.86 4.29
N GLY A 167 -9.24 10.72 4.39
CA GLY A 167 -10.25 10.64 5.43
C GLY A 167 -11.05 9.33 5.37
N SER A 168 -11.46 8.92 4.17
CA SER A 168 -12.17 7.66 3.96
C SER A 168 -11.30 6.45 4.34
N PHE A 169 -10.02 6.46 3.94
CA PHE A 169 -9.03 5.47 4.35
C PHE A 169 -8.95 5.33 5.87
N ILE A 170 -8.82 6.46 6.58
CA ILE A 170 -8.65 6.45 8.04
C ILE A 170 -9.87 5.85 8.73
N ILE A 171 -11.08 6.27 8.32
CA ILE A 171 -12.34 5.80 8.91
C ILE A 171 -12.56 4.31 8.60
N ALA A 172 -12.41 3.92 7.34
CA ALA A 172 -12.65 2.54 6.94
C ALA A 172 -11.66 1.59 7.61
N VAL A 173 -10.36 1.91 7.64
CA VAL A 173 -9.36 1.05 8.29
C VAL A 173 -9.63 0.89 9.79
N ALA A 174 -10.08 1.94 10.48
CA ALA A 174 -10.48 1.83 11.88
C ALA A 174 -11.64 0.84 12.06
N LEU A 175 -12.69 0.98 11.24
CA LEU A 175 -13.85 0.08 11.26
C LEU A 175 -13.45 -1.38 10.96
N LEU A 176 -12.65 -1.58 9.92
CA LEU A 176 -12.19 -2.89 9.48
C LEU A 176 -11.36 -3.58 10.57
N HIS A 177 -10.39 -2.86 11.14
CA HIS A 177 -9.54 -3.35 12.22
C HIS A 177 -10.37 -3.78 13.43
N ILE A 178 -11.22 -2.91 13.96
CA ILE A 178 -12.02 -3.18 15.16
C ILE A 178 -12.94 -4.39 14.97
N VAL A 179 -13.57 -4.52 13.81
CA VAL A 179 -14.51 -5.62 13.54
C VAL A 179 -13.79 -6.95 13.33
N ASN A 180 -12.70 -7.00 12.56
CA ASN A 180 -12.01 -8.26 12.27
C ASN A 180 -11.18 -8.78 13.46
N SER A 181 -10.60 -7.86 14.24
CA SER A 181 -9.87 -8.14 15.47
C SER A 181 -10.78 -8.32 16.69
N ALA A 182 -12.08 -8.53 16.50
CA ALA A 182 -12.93 -8.99 17.58
C ALA A 182 -12.54 -10.43 17.95
N GLU A 183 -11.97 -10.61 19.14
CA GLU A 183 -11.42 -11.88 19.59
C GLU A 183 -11.43 -12.01 21.11
N ILE A 184 -11.45 -13.26 21.59
CA ILE A 184 -11.45 -13.61 23.01
C ILE A 184 -10.01 -13.97 23.41
N PRO A 185 -9.37 -13.19 24.30
CA PRO A 185 -8.03 -13.51 24.81
C PRO A 185 -8.03 -14.86 25.54
N ALA A 186 -7.10 -15.74 25.15
CA ALA A 186 -6.83 -17.03 25.79
C ALA A 186 -5.44 -17.08 26.47
N GLY A 187 -4.66 -16.01 26.35
CA GLY A 187 -3.36 -15.81 26.96
C GLY A 187 -2.80 -14.42 26.62
N TRP A 188 -1.58 -14.11 27.05
CA TRP A 188 -0.99 -12.79 26.78
C TRP A 188 -0.77 -12.52 25.29
N MET A 189 -0.25 -13.51 24.55
CA MET A 189 -0.05 -13.44 23.10
C MET A 189 -0.85 -14.55 22.40
N LYS A 190 -2.08 -14.77 22.88
CA LYS A 190 -3.00 -15.73 22.27
C LYS A 190 -4.46 -15.29 22.42
N SER A 191 -5.19 -15.34 21.32
CA SER A 191 -6.62 -15.14 21.23
C SER A 191 -7.29 -16.21 20.34
N TYR A 192 -8.62 -16.24 20.39
CA TYR A 192 -9.48 -16.91 19.40
C TYR A 192 -10.45 -15.90 18.80
N SER A 193 -10.64 -15.94 17.49
CA SER A 193 -11.58 -15.02 16.82
C SER A 193 -12.99 -15.15 17.41
N ALA A 194 -13.71 -14.03 17.47
CA ALA A 194 -15.12 -13.99 17.86
C ALA A 194 -16.05 -14.66 16.83
N TYR A 195 -15.54 -14.97 15.64
CA TYR A 195 -16.27 -15.60 14.54
C TYR A 195 -15.69 -16.99 14.25
N ALA A 196 -16.46 -17.83 13.55
CA ALA A 196 -15.98 -19.13 13.07
C ALA A 196 -16.48 -19.49 11.67
N GLY A 197 -15.79 -20.42 11.02
CA GLY A 197 -16.19 -21.01 9.75
C GLY A 197 -16.46 -19.97 8.65
N VAL A 198 -17.61 -20.09 8.00
CA VAL A 198 -17.98 -19.24 6.86
C VAL A 198 -18.17 -17.76 7.25
N GLN A 199 -18.66 -17.50 8.47
CA GLN A 199 -18.80 -16.13 8.97
C GLN A 199 -17.43 -15.49 9.18
N ASP A 200 -16.50 -16.23 9.78
CA ASP A 200 -15.14 -15.74 9.97
C ASP A 200 -14.44 -15.51 8.63
N ALA A 201 -14.60 -16.42 7.67
CA ALA A 201 -14.08 -16.24 6.31
C ALA A 201 -14.62 -14.95 5.66
N MET A 202 -15.92 -14.67 5.80
CA MET A 202 -16.51 -13.46 5.24
C MET A 202 -16.01 -12.20 5.94
N VAL A 203 -15.96 -12.17 7.28
CA VAL A 203 -15.42 -11.02 8.03
C VAL A 203 -13.93 -10.81 7.67
N GLN A 204 -13.17 -11.89 7.57
CA GLN A 204 -11.76 -11.89 7.21
C GLN A 204 -11.52 -11.32 5.82
N TRP A 205 -12.31 -11.68 4.81
CA TRP A 205 -12.10 -11.17 3.45
C TRP A 205 -12.82 -9.86 3.14
N TRP A 206 -13.87 -9.53 3.89
CA TRP A 206 -14.35 -8.16 3.99
C TRP A 206 -13.24 -7.25 4.55
N TYR A 207 -12.54 -7.68 5.60
CA TYR A 207 -11.36 -7.00 6.10
C TYR A 207 -10.22 -6.97 5.08
N GLY A 208 -9.72 -8.12 4.65
CA GLY A 208 -8.51 -8.24 3.83
C GLY A 208 -8.64 -7.52 2.49
N HIS A 209 -9.79 -7.62 1.82
CA HIS A 209 -10.01 -6.89 0.59
C HIS A 209 -10.08 -5.37 0.82
N ASN A 210 -10.78 -4.93 1.87
CA ASN A 210 -10.86 -3.51 2.15
C ASN A 210 -9.60 -2.95 2.82
N ALA A 211 -8.73 -3.78 3.38
CA ALA A 211 -7.38 -3.38 3.74
C ALA A 211 -6.64 -2.96 2.47
N VAL A 212 -6.62 -3.76 1.41
CA VAL A 212 -6.02 -3.33 0.14
C VAL A 212 -6.82 -2.20 -0.55
N GLY A 213 -8.14 -2.16 -0.38
CA GLY A 213 -9.00 -1.14 -0.98
C GLY A 213 -8.91 0.25 -0.37
N PHE A 214 -8.84 0.34 0.95
CA PHE A 214 -8.78 1.61 1.65
C PHE A 214 -7.34 1.97 2.02
N PHE A 215 -6.57 1.03 2.56
CA PHE A 215 -5.18 1.27 2.91
C PHE A 215 -4.32 1.40 1.65
N LEU A 216 -4.31 0.40 0.77
CA LEU A 216 -3.42 0.34 -0.40
C LEU A 216 -3.96 1.00 -1.68
N THR A 217 -5.25 1.33 -1.73
CA THR A 217 -5.85 2.03 -2.88
C THR A 217 -6.31 3.43 -2.51
N ALA A 218 -7.30 3.60 -1.63
CA ALA A 218 -7.83 4.92 -1.31
C ALA A 218 -6.75 5.86 -0.75
N GLY A 219 -5.99 5.43 0.27
CA GLY A 219 -4.90 6.24 0.84
C GLY A 219 -3.85 6.66 -0.21
N PHE A 220 -3.47 5.75 -1.11
CA PHE A 220 -2.50 6.03 -2.16
C PHE A 220 -3.07 6.86 -3.32
N LEU A 221 -4.37 6.79 -3.59
CA LEU A 221 -5.06 7.76 -4.45
C LEU A 221 -4.98 9.17 -3.83
N GLY A 222 -5.02 9.29 -2.51
CA GLY A 222 -4.70 10.53 -1.80
C GLY A 222 -3.31 11.09 -2.16
N MET A 223 -2.29 10.23 -2.21
CA MET A 223 -0.95 10.61 -2.69
C MET A 223 -0.99 11.05 -4.16
N MET A 224 -1.61 10.26 -5.03
CA MET A 224 -1.75 10.58 -6.45
C MET A 224 -2.35 11.96 -6.65
N TYR A 225 -3.46 12.26 -5.97
CA TYR A 225 -4.17 13.52 -6.09
C TYR A 225 -3.34 14.72 -5.69
N TYR A 226 -2.34 14.56 -4.82
CA TYR A 226 -1.47 15.65 -4.44
C TYR A 226 -0.18 15.71 -5.26
N TYR A 227 0.57 14.61 -5.33
CA TYR A 227 1.95 14.60 -5.85
C TYR A 227 2.00 14.63 -7.38
N ILE A 228 1.03 14.06 -8.10
CA ILE A 228 1.02 14.12 -9.57
C ILE A 228 0.81 15.55 -10.07
N PRO A 229 -0.26 16.28 -9.68
CA PRO A 229 -0.44 17.67 -10.10
C PRO A 229 0.74 18.55 -9.69
N LYS A 230 1.29 18.33 -8.49
CA LYS A 230 2.41 19.11 -7.95
C LYS A 230 3.72 18.89 -8.68
N GLN A 231 4.07 17.65 -9.05
CA GLN A 231 5.28 17.37 -9.81
C GLN A 231 5.11 17.73 -11.30
N ALA A 232 3.93 17.47 -11.86
CA ALA A 232 3.62 17.84 -13.23
C ALA A 232 3.51 19.37 -13.43
N GLY A 233 3.20 20.12 -12.38
CA GLY A 233 2.89 21.56 -12.48
C GLY A 233 1.63 21.79 -13.31
N ARG A 234 0.62 20.92 -13.15
CA ARG A 234 -0.63 20.93 -13.91
C ARG A 234 -1.82 20.91 -12.95
N PRO A 235 -2.96 21.54 -13.31
CA PRO A 235 -4.19 21.35 -12.57
C PRO A 235 -4.70 19.91 -12.73
N VAL A 236 -5.42 19.42 -11.72
CA VAL A 236 -6.12 18.13 -11.81
C VAL A 236 -7.09 18.15 -12.99
N TYR A 237 -7.10 17.08 -13.79
CA TYR A 237 -7.87 17.01 -15.03
C TYR A 237 -9.38 17.23 -14.85
N SER A 238 -10.06 16.40 -14.04
CA SER A 238 -11.52 16.46 -13.93
C SER A 238 -11.99 16.39 -12.48
N TYR A 239 -12.51 17.51 -11.98
CA TYR A 239 -13.15 17.56 -10.67
C TYR A 239 -14.43 16.72 -10.59
N ARG A 240 -15.25 16.71 -11.66
CA ARG A 240 -16.47 15.88 -11.71
C ARG A 240 -16.12 14.39 -11.63
N LEU A 241 -15.10 13.96 -12.38
CA LEU A 241 -14.61 12.59 -12.28
C LEU A 241 -14.10 12.29 -10.88
N SER A 242 -13.45 13.26 -10.22
CA SER A 242 -12.99 13.16 -8.82
C SER A 242 -14.13 12.92 -7.82
N ILE A 243 -15.33 13.46 -8.07
CA ILE A 243 -16.51 13.18 -7.25
C ILE A 243 -17.05 11.78 -7.53
N VAL A 244 -17.31 11.48 -8.81
CA VAL A 244 -17.96 10.22 -9.22
C VAL A 244 -17.13 9.03 -8.81
N HIS A 245 -15.83 9.05 -9.15
CA HIS A 245 -14.97 7.91 -8.86
C HIS A 245 -14.72 7.77 -7.35
N PHE A 246 -14.66 8.86 -6.57
CA PHE A 246 -14.49 8.77 -5.13
C PHE A 246 -15.67 8.05 -4.48
N TRP A 247 -16.90 8.54 -4.70
CA TRP A 247 -18.08 7.97 -4.04
C TRP A 247 -18.38 6.56 -4.53
N ALA A 248 -18.28 6.33 -5.85
CA ALA A 248 -18.47 4.99 -6.40
C ALA A 248 -17.41 4.01 -5.89
N LEU A 249 -16.13 4.41 -5.81
CA LEU A 249 -15.05 3.54 -5.32
C LEU A 249 -15.26 3.18 -3.85
N ILE A 250 -15.44 4.18 -2.99
CA ILE A 250 -15.58 3.98 -1.53
C ILE A 250 -16.83 3.14 -1.19
N PHE A 251 -17.93 3.31 -1.93
CA PHE A 251 -19.12 2.48 -1.74
C PHE A 251 -18.92 1.04 -2.22
N THR A 252 -18.43 0.86 -3.45
CA THR A 252 -18.36 -0.45 -4.10
C THR A 252 -17.29 -1.37 -3.52
N TYR A 253 -16.14 -0.83 -3.09
CA TYR A 253 -15.05 -1.63 -2.50
C TYR A 253 -15.51 -2.48 -1.32
N MET A 254 -16.44 -1.94 -0.52
CA MET A 254 -16.93 -2.60 0.69
C MET A 254 -17.64 -3.95 0.41
N TRP A 255 -18.08 -4.16 -0.82
CA TRP A 255 -18.81 -5.36 -1.25
C TRP A 255 -17.94 -6.43 -1.90
N ALA A 256 -16.69 -6.12 -2.25
CA ALA A 256 -15.86 -6.98 -3.08
C ALA A 256 -15.16 -8.12 -2.29
N GLY A 257 -15.29 -8.15 -0.95
CA GLY A 257 -14.72 -9.21 -0.10
C GLY A 257 -14.98 -10.66 -0.56
N PRO A 258 -16.23 -11.06 -0.91
CA PRO A 258 -16.55 -12.43 -1.28
C PRO A 258 -15.83 -12.96 -2.54
N HIS A 259 -15.17 -12.11 -3.34
CA HIS A 259 -14.40 -12.59 -4.50
C HIS A 259 -13.16 -13.42 -4.14
N HIS A 260 -12.76 -13.40 -2.87
CA HIS A 260 -11.72 -14.25 -2.31
C HIS A 260 -12.24 -15.64 -1.93
N LEU A 261 -13.56 -15.84 -1.99
CA LEU A 261 -14.26 -17.00 -1.43
C LEU A 261 -15.14 -17.70 -2.47
N HIS A 262 -14.79 -17.57 -3.75
CA HIS A 262 -15.50 -18.27 -4.82
C HIS A 262 -15.29 -19.78 -4.75
N TYR A 263 -16.37 -20.52 -4.98
CA TYR A 263 -16.40 -21.99 -4.89
C TYR A 263 -15.90 -22.55 -3.55
N THR A 264 -16.09 -21.78 -2.47
CA THR A 264 -15.85 -22.22 -1.09
C THR A 264 -17.18 -22.58 -0.41
N ALA A 265 -17.14 -22.86 0.89
CA ALA A 265 -18.34 -23.06 1.72
C ALA A 265 -19.19 -21.79 1.92
N LEU A 266 -18.74 -20.62 1.46
CA LEU A 266 -19.51 -19.38 1.51
C LEU A 266 -20.77 -19.50 0.61
N PRO A 267 -21.96 -19.04 1.04
CA PRO A 267 -23.17 -19.12 0.24
C PRO A 267 -23.03 -18.51 -1.16
N ASP A 268 -23.67 -19.14 -2.14
CA ASP A 268 -23.55 -18.71 -3.54
C ASP A 268 -24.01 -17.28 -3.80
N TRP A 269 -25.03 -16.82 -3.07
CA TRP A 269 -25.55 -15.45 -3.21
C TRP A 269 -24.51 -14.40 -2.79
N THR A 270 -23.77 -14.64 -1.70
CA THR A 270 -22.69 -13.75 -1.24
C THR A 270 -21.54 -13.74 -2.24
N GLN A 271 -21.16 -14.91 -2.78
CA GLN A 271 -20.14 -14.99 -3.80
C GLN A 271 -20.54 -14.18 -5.05
N SER A 272 -21.78 -14.32 -5.52
CA SER A 272 -22.27 -13.61 -6.69
C SER A 272 -22.34 -12.09 -6.47
N LEU A 273 -22.69 -11.63 -5.26
CA LEU A 273 -22.61 -10.20 -4.90
C LEU A 273 -21.17 -9.69 -5.00
N GLY A 274 -20.21 -10.41 -4.41
CA GLY A 274 -18.80 -10.04 -4.50
C GLY A 274 -18.31 -9.93 -5.95
N MET A 275 -18.63 -10.92 -6.79
CA MET A 275 -18.31 -10.88 -8.22
C MET A 275 -18.91 -9.65 -8.93
N VAL A 276 -20.21 -9.40 -8.76
CA VAL A 276 -20.90 -8.28 -9.44
C VAL A 276 -20.32 -6.93 -9.01
N PHE A 277 -20.11 -6.73 -7.72
CA PHE A 277 -19.54 -5.47 -7.22
C PHE A 277 -18.07 -5.31 -7.60
N SER A 278 -17.27 -6.39 -7.63
CA SER A 278 -15.91 -6.35 -8.15
C SER A 278 -15.85 -5.97 -9.64
N LEU A 279 -16.81 -6.41 -10.46
CA LEU A 279 -16.92 -5.98 -11.85
C LEU A 279 -17.30 -4.49 -11.98
N ILE A 280 -18.25 -4.02 -11.16
CA ILE A 280 -18.63 -2.60 -11.12
C ILE A 280 -17.45 -1.74 -10.67
N LEU A 281 -16.63 -2.23 -9.72
CA LEU A 281 -15.47 -1.55 -9.14
C LEU A 281 -14.39 -1.19 -10.17
N LEU A 282 -14.37 -1.84 -11.34
CA LEU A 282 -13.47 -1.49 -12.45
C LEU A 282 -13.62 -0.03 -12.86
N ALA A 283 -14.85 0.44 -13.05
CA ALA A 283 -15.14 1.78 -13.55
C ALA A 283 -14.63 2.91 -12.63
N PRO A 284 -14.96 2.93 -11.31
CA PRO A 284 -14.44 3.97 -10.43
C PRO A 284 -12.93 3.82 -10.15
N SER A 285 -12.39 2.60 -10.19
CA SER A 285 -10.93 2.41 -10.08
C SER A 285 -10.21 3.05 -11.26
N TRP A 286 -10.62 2.76 -12.48
CA TRP A 286 -10.08 3.42 -13.67
C TRP A 286 -10.36 4.92 -13.72
N GLY A 287 -11.44 5.39 -13.09
CA GLY A 287 -11.66 6.81 -12.85
C GLY A 287 -10.47 7.49 -12.16
N GLY A 288 -9.84 6.82 -11.19
CA GLY A 288 -8.60 7.30 -10.55
C GLY A 288 -7.42 7.34 -11.52
N MET A 289 -7.19 6.26 -12.27
CA MET A 289 -6.13 6.18 -13.28
C MET A 289 -6.28 7.29 -14.33
N ILE A 290 -7.47 7.43 -14.90
CA ILE A 290 -7.77 8.42 -15.94
C ILE A 290 -7.52 9.83 -15.39
N ASN A 291 -7.97 10.13 -14.17
CA ASN A 291 -7.77 11.46 -13.58
C ASN A 291 -6.28 11.78 -13.39
N GLY A 292 -5.50 10.82 -12.89
CA GLY A 292 -4.07 10.99 -12.69
C GLY A 292 -3.29 11.08 -14.01
N VAL A 293 -3.57 10.22 -14.98
CA VAL A 293 -2.88 10.20 -16.28
C VAL A 293 -3.24 11.43 -17.11
N MET A 294 -4.53 11.79 -17.20
CA MET A 294 -4.97 12.94 -17.99
C MET A 294 -4.56 14.29 -17.37
N THR A 295 -4.23 14.32 -16.08
CA THR A 295 -3.57 15.50 -15.47
C THR A 295 -2.22 15.80 -16.12
N LEU A 296 -1.57 14.81 -16.73
CA LEU A 296 -0.34 14.98 -17.48
C LEU A 296 -0.52 15.44 -18.93
N SER A 297 -1.76 15.56 -19.42
CA SER A 297 -2.02 16.02 -20.78
C SER A 297 -1.34 17.37 -21.06
N GLY A 298 -0.54 17.42 -22.13
CA GLY A 298 0.31 18.57 -22.47
C GLY A 298 1.64 18.66 -21.68
N ALA A 299 1.91 17.78 -20.71
CA ALA A 299 3.18 17.69 -19.97
C ALA A 299 3.92 16.36 -20.19
N TRP A 300 3.48 15.52 -21.12
CA TRP A 300 4.11 14.22 -21.46
C TRP A 300 5.61 14.32 -21.77
N HIS A 301 6.08 15.43 -22.33
CA HIS A 301 7.50 15.66 -22.60
C HIS A 301 8.36 15.61 -21.31
N LYS A 302 7.79 15.93 -20.14
CA LYS A 302 8.48 15.86 -18.84
C LYS A 302 8.85 14.43 -18.45
N LEU A 303 8.15 13.41 -18.97
CA LEU A 303 8.54 12.02 -18.71
C LEU A 303 9.94 11.69 -19.24
N ARG A 304 10.45 12.43 -20.24
CA ARG A 304 11.81 12.22 -20.74
C ARG A 304 12.87 12.75 -19.77
N THR A 305 12.55 13.77 -18.98
CA THR A 305 13.54 14.52 -18.19
C THR A 305 13.36 14.38 -16.68
N ASP A 306 12.17 14.00 -16.22
CA ASP A 306 11.81 13.92 -14.80
C ASP A 306 11.53 12.46 -14.38
N PRO A 307 12.51 11.78 -13.75
CA PRO A 307 12.34 10.39 -13.34
C PRO A 307 11.37 10.24 -12.17
N ILE A 308 11.09 11.29 -11.38
CA ILE A 308 10.05 11.24 -10.33
C ILE A 308 8.69 11.10 -10.99
N LEU A 309 8.45 11.85 -12.05
CA LEU A 309 7.21 11.77 -12.81
C LEU A 309 7.04 10.42 -13.52
N ARG A 310 8.15 9.79 -13.96
CA ARG A 310 8.12 8.41 -14.48
C ARG A 310 7.59 7.43 -13.43
N PHE A 311 8.10 7.47 -12.20
CA PHE A 311 7.57 6.66 -11.10
C PHE A 311 6.07 6.88 -10.90
N LEU A 312 5.63 8.14 -10.77
CA LEU A 312 4.24 8.46 -10.49
C LEU A 312 3.27 8.00 -11.60
N ILE A 313 3.67 8.10 -12.87
CA ILE A 313 2.81 7.74 -14.01
C ILE A 313 2.82 6.24 -14.28
N VAL A 314 3.98 5.58 -14.16
CA VAL A 314 4.06 4.12 -14.29
C VAL A 314 3.35 3.44 -13.13
N ALA A 315 3.33 4.07 -11.94
CA ALA A 315 2.48 3.63 -10.83
C ALA A 315 1.00 3.57 -11.25
N LEU A 316 0.51 4.58 -11.95
CA LEU A 316 -0.87 4.58 -12.45
C LEU A 316 -1.12 3.53 -13.52
N SER A 317 -0.12 3.20 -14.35
CA SER A 317 -0.24 2.10 -15.30
C SER A 317 -0.42 0.75 -14.59
N PHE A 318 0.38 0.47 -13.56
CA PHE A 318 0.21 -0.74 -12.75
C PHE A 318 -1.08 -0.72 -11.91
N TYR A 319 -1.51 0.45 -11.45
CA TYR A 319 -2.80 0.61 -10.80
C TYR A 319 -3.95 0.25 -11.75
N GLY A 320 -3.99 0.82 -12.95
CA GLY A 320 -5.01 0.49 -13.96
C GLY A 320 -4.99 -0.98 -14.37
N MET A 321 -3.79 -1.54 -14.54
CA MET A 321 -3.59 -2.94 -14.87
C MET A 321 -4.10 -3.88 -13.76
N SER A 322 -3.68 -3.67 -12.50
CA SER A 322 -4.12 -4.50 -11.37
C SER A 322 -5.60 -4.31 -11.05
N THR A 323 -6.14 -3.10 -11.17
CA THR A 323 -7.58 -2.83 -11.01
C THR A 323 -8.42 -3.21 -12.23
N PHE A 324 -7.81 -3.71 -13.29
CA PHE A 324 -8.48 -4.45 -14.35
C PHE A 324 -8.39 -5.96 -14.10
N GLU A 325 -7.20 -6.45 -13.78
CA GLU A 325 -6.95 -7.86 -13.45
C GLU A 325 -7.80 -8.35 -12.28
N GLY A 326 -7.93 -7.57 -11.22
CA GLY A 326 -8.74 -7.91 -10.04
C GLY A 326 -10.20 -8.22 -10.39
N PRO A 327 -10.93 -7.30 -11.06
CA PRO A 327 -12.27 -7.57 -11.59
C PRO A 327 -12.33 -8.82 -12.48
N MET A 328 -11.32 -9.06 -13.34
CA MET A 328 -11.30 -10.29 -14.15
C MET A 328 -11.16 -11.55 -13.30
N MET A 329 -10.27 -11.54 -12.31
CA MET A 329 -10.09 -12.65 -11.35
C MET A 329 -11.26 -12.81 -10.38
N SER A 330 -12.14 -11.81 -10.24
CA SER A 330 -13.39 -11.91 -9.48
C SER A 330 -14.53 -12.58 -10.23
N ILE A 331 -14.37 -12.84 -11.53
CA ILE A 331 -15.32 -13.66 -12.29
C ILE A 331 -15.14 -15.10 -11.82
N LYS A 332 -16.20 -15.73 -11.31
CA LYS A 332 -16.15 -17.11 -10.77
C LYS A 332 -15.36 -18.07 -11.67
N THR A 333 -15.64 -18.09 -12.97
CA THR A 333 -14.94 -18.97 -13.94
C THR A 333 -13.43 -18.71 -14.05
N VAL A 334 -13.00 -17.45 -13.95
CA VAL A 334 -11.56 -17.10 -13.94
C VAL A 334 -10.96 -17.46 -12.59
N ASN A 335 -11.68 -17.19 -11.51
CA ASN A 335 -11.27 -17.53 -10.15
C ASN A 335 -11.07 -19.05 -9.98
N ALA A 336 -11.90 -19.88 -10.62
CA ALA A 336 -11.72 -21.33 -10.63
C ALA A 336 -10.38 -21.79 -11.20
N LEU A 337 -9.67 -20.93 -11.94
CA LEU A 337 -8.28 -21.17 -12.38
C LEU A 337 -7.26 -20.43 -11.51
N SER A 338 -7.55 -19.19 -11.11
CA SER A 338 -6.57 -18.33 -10.43
C SER A 338 -6.46 -18.59 -8.93
N HIS A 339 -7.52 -19.09 -8.28
CA HIS A 339 -7.57 -19.31 -6.84
C HIS A 339 -6.53 -20.33 -6.39
N TYR A 340 -5.87 -20.06 -5.26
CA TYR A 340 -4.75 -20.82 -4.71
C TYR A 340 -3.49 -20.93 -5.58
N THR A 341 -3.47 -20.36 -6.78
CA THR A 341 -2.28 -20.35 -7.65
C THR A 341 -1.42 -19.11 -7.42
N ASP A 342 -0.19 -19.14 -7.92
CA ASP A 342 0.74 -18.01 -7.94
C ASP A 342 0.23 -16.83 -8.78
N TRP A 343 -0.88 -16.97 -9.53
CA TRP A 343 -1.52 -15.82 -10.19
C TRP A 343 -1.98 -14.80 -9.14
N THR A 344 -2.55 -15.25 -8.01
CA THR A 344 -2.91 -14.35 -6.92
C THR A 344 -1.70 -13.58 -6.38
N VAL A 345 -0.54 -14.24 -6.28
CA VAL A 345 0.71 -13.58 -5.86
C VAL A 345 1.18 -12.56 -6.90
N GLY A 346 1.06 -12.88 -8.19
CA GLY A 346 1.34 -11.97 -9.30
C GLY A 346 0.45 -10.72 -9.28
N HIS A 347 -0.85 -10.90 -9.06
CA HIS A 347 -1.82 -9.82 -8.89
C HIS A 347 -1.50 -8.94 -7.68
N VAL A 348 -1.21 -9.54 -6.53
CA VAL A 348 -0.83 -8.80 -5.33
C VAL A 348 0.42 -7.97 -5.58
N HIS A 349 1.47 -8.53 -6.19
CA HIS A 349 2.71 -7.80 -6.42
C HIS A 349 2.60 -6.78 -7.55
N SER A 350 1.74 -6.98 -8.56
CA SER A 350 1.47 -5.96 -9.57
C SER A 350 0.90 -4.69 -8.94
N GLY A 351 -0.04 -4.82 -8.00
CA GLY A 351 -0.53 -3.71 -7.18
C GLY A 351 0.48 -3.21 -6.14
N ALA A 352 1.13 -4.11 -5.40
CA ALA A 352 1.98 -3.72 -4.27
C ALA A 352 3.30 -3.06 -4.71
N LEU A 353 4.00 -3.62 -5.69
CA LEU A 353 5.27 -3.09 -6.17
C LEU A 353 5.06 -2.08 -7.29
N GLY A 354 4.18 -2.40 -8.24
CA GLY A 354 3.93 -1.57 -9.41
C GLY A 354 3.14 -0.31 -9.09
N TRP A 355 2.07 -0.40 -8.29
CA TRP A 355 1.27 0.77 -7.88
C TRP A 355 1.78 1.38 -6.57
N VAL A 356 1.60 0.70 -5.44
CA VAL A 356 1.90 1.21 -4.09
C VAL A 356 3.37 1.60 -3.94
N GLY A 357 4.28 0.72 -4.37
CA GLY A 357 5.71 0.95 -4.31
C GLY A 357 6.11 2.20 -5.11
N PHE A 358 5.75 2.25 -6.40
CA PHE A 358 6.16 3.36 -7.27
C PHE A 358 5.52 4.70 -6.92
N ILE A 359 4.24 4.74 -6.56
CA ILE A 359 3.61 6.01 -6.14
C ILE A 359 4.24 6.53 -4.84
N THR A 360 4.62 5.63 -3.92
CA THR A 360 5.34 5.98 -2.70
C THR A 360 6.72 6.54 -3.02
N MET A 361 7.51 5.82 -3.83
CA MET A 361 8.86 6.24 -4.20
C MET A 361 8.84 7.61 -4.89
N GLY A 362 7.94 7.82 -5.85
CA GLY A 362 7.76 9.10 -6.50
C GLY A 362 7.35 10.21 -5.52
N SER A 363 6.40 9.93 -4.62
CA SER A 363 5.95 10.89 -3.60
C SER A 363 7.06 11.25 -2.61
N LEU A 364 7.87 10.29 -2.19
CA LEU A 364 9.00 10.51 -1.28
C LEU A 364 10.16 11.23 -1.96
N TYR A 365 10.48 10.92 -3.22
CA TYR A 365 11.47 11.67 -4.00
C TYR A 365 11.05 13.12 -4.23
N TYR A 366 9.75 13.41 -4.33
CA TYR A 366 9.23 14.76 -4.31
C TYR A 366 9.37 15.40 -2.92
N LEU A 367 8.91 14.70 -1.89
CA LEU A 367 8.74 15.23 -0.55
C LEU A 367 10.07 15.53 0.14
N ILE A 368 10.94 14.51 0.25
CA ILE A 368 12.13 14.53 1.09
C ILE A 368 13.04 15.75 0.84
N PRO A 369 13.46 16.10 -0.38
CA PRO A 369 14.41 17.20 -0.56
C PRO A 369 13.85 18.53 -0.04
N ARG A 370 12.54 18.77 -0.22
CA ARG A 370 11.85 19.98 0.24
C ARG A 370 11.80 20.09 1.76
N MET A 371 11.79 18.95 2.46
CA MET A 371 11.84 18.90 3.93
C MET A 371 13.22 19.22 4.51
N TYR A 372 14.27 19.16 3.68
CA TYR A 372 15.67 19.41 4.03
C TYR A 372 16.27 20.62 3.30
N GLY A 373 15.41 21.56 2.85
CA GLY A 373 15.84 22.82 2.25
C GLY A 373 16.45 22.69 0.86
N ARG A 374 16.19 21.58 0.17
CA ARG A 374 16.71 21.29 -1.17
C ARG A 374 15.58 21.31 -2.19
N THR A 375 15.90 21.74 -3.40
CA THR A 375 14.97 21.74 -4.53
C THR A 375 14.89 20.38 -5.24
N ALA A 376 15.94 19.56 -5.10
CA ALA A 376 16.05 18.23 -5.70
C ALA A 376 16.78 17.25 -4.76
N MET A 377 16.57 15.96 -5.01
CA MET A 377 17.35 14.87 -4.43
C MET A 377 18.84 15.01 -4.77
N TYR A 378 19.71 14.37 -3.99
CA TYR A 378 21.16 14.38 -4.18
C TYR A 378 21.58 13.97 -5.61
N SER A 379 21.01 12.88 -6.14
CA SER A 379 21.28 12.44 -7.51
C SER A 379 19.98 12.10 -8.25
N THR A 380 19.68 12.83 -9.33
CA THR A 380 18.56 12.52 -10.24
C THR A 380 18.85 11.30 -11.11
N ARG A 381 20.12 11.09 -11.49
CA ARG A 381 20.57 9.89 -12.21
C ARG A 381 20.33 8.61 -11.41
N ALA A 382 20.48 8.67 -10.08
CA ALA A 382 20.17 7.54 -9.21
C ALA A 382 18.67 7.24 -9.13
N ILE A 383 17.80 8.25 -9.24
CA ILE A 383 16.35 8.04 -9.35
C ILE A 383 16.03 7.34 -10.67
N GLU A 384 16.67 7.75 -11.78
CA GLU A 384 16.48 7.09 -13.07
C GLU A 384 16.96 5.64 -13.08
N ALA A 385 18.13 5.36 -12.49
CA ALA A 385 18.62 3.99 -12.33
C ALA A 385 17.67 3.16 -11.44
N HIS A 386 17.21 3.72 -10.32
CA HIS A 386 16.22 3.07 -9.46
C HIS A 386 14.95 2.73 -10.25
N PHE A 387 14.42 3.69 -11.01
CA PHE A 387 13.23 3.50 -11.84
C PHE A 387 13.37 2.29 -12.76
N TRP A 388 14.46 2.18 -13.52
CA TRP A 388 14.66 1.08 -14.45
C TRP A 388 14.89 -0.26 -13.76
N ILE A 389 15.75 -0.29 -12.75
CA ILE A 389 16.02 -1.51 -11.98
C ILE A 389 14.72 -2.06 -11.38
N ALA A 390 13.93 -1.20 -10.74
CA ALA A 390 12.68 -1.61 -10.10
C ALA A 390 11.61 -1.99 -11.14
N THR A 391 11.53 -1.28 -12.28
CA THR A 391 10.60 -1.61 -13.38
C THR A 391 10.90 -2.96 -14.00
N ILE A 392 12.16 -3.26 -14.29
CA ILE A 392 12.57 -4.58 -14.80
C ILE A 392 12.27 -5.65 -13.74
N GLY A 393 12.59 -5.37 -12.47
CA GLY A 393 12.31 -6.28 -11.36
C GLY A 393 10.83 -6.67 -11.25
N ILE A 394 9.91 -5.70 -11.29
CA ILE A 394 8.48 -5.98 -11.20
C ILE A 394 7.93 -6.67 -12.45
N VAL A 395 8.38 -6.32 -13.64
CA VAL A 395 7.94 -6.98 -14.88
C VAL A 395 8.35 -8.46 -14.88
N LEU A 396 9.59 -8.77 -14.47
CA LEU A 396 10.04 -10.15 -14.31
C LEU A 396 9.21 -10.91 -13.27
N TYR A 397 8.92 -10.28 -12.12
CA TYR A 397 8.11 -10.88 -11.06
C TYR A 397 6.72 -11.25 -11.58
N ILE A 398 6.00 -10.30 -12.19
CA ILE A 398 4.63 -10.52 -12.67
C ILE A 398 4.60 -11.57 -13.78
N ALA A 399 5.52 -11.48 -14.75
CA ALA A 399 5.60 -12.46 -15.83
C ALA A 399 5.78 -13.89 -15.28
N ALA A 400 6.70 -14.07 -14.32
CA ALA A 400 6.92 -15.37 -13.70
C ALA A 400 5.67 -15.89 -12.97
N MET A 401 4.99 -15.05 -12.20
CA MET A 401 3.82 -15.45 -11.42
C MET A 401 2.58 -15.70 -12.26
N TRP A 402 2.39 -14.99 -13.38
CA TRP A 402 1.33 -15.30 -14.33
C TRP A 402 1.54 -16.64 -15.00
N ILE A 403 2.75 -16.91 -15.49
CA ILE A 403 3.05 -18.19 -16.13
C ILE A 403 2.90 -19.33 -15.12
N ALA A 404 3.48 -19.18 -13.92
CA ALA A 404 3.33 -20.16 -12.85
C ALA A 404 1.86 -20.38 -12.46
N GLY A 405 1.10 -19.31 -12.27
CA GLY A 405 -0.28 -19.38 -11.81
C GLY A 405 -1.22 -20.04 -12.82
N VAL A 406 -1.15 -19.63 -14.09
CA VAL A 406 -1.94 -20.25 -15.16
C VAL A 406 -1.55 -21.72 -15.33
N MET A 407 -0.25 -22.03 -15.30
CA MET A 407 0.24 -23.40 -15.39
C MET A 407 -0.27 -24.26 -14.23
N GLN A 408 -0.16 -23.79 -12.99
CA GLN A 408 -0.68 -24.49 -11.80
C GLN A 408 -2.18 -24.76 -11.94
N GLY A 409 -2.97 -23.73 -12.25
CA GLY A 409 -4.41 -23.87 -12.42
C GLY A 409 -4.78 -24.87 -13.51
N LEU A 410 -4.05 -24.89 -14.63
CA LEU A 410 -4.27 -25.85 -15.72
C LEU A 410 -3.85 -27.27 -15.34
N MET A 411 -2.70 -27.45 -14.69
CA MET A 411 -2.21 -28.76 -14.27
C MET A 411 -3.13 -29.39 -13.22
N TRP A 412 -3.58 -28.64 -12.23
CA TRP A 412 -4.42 -29.15 -11.14
C TRP A 412 -5.81 -29.60 -11.59
N ARG A 413 -6.33 -29.04 -12.68
CA ARG A 413 -7.64 -29.39 -13.25
C ARG A 413 -7.56 -30.27 -14.49
N SER A 414 -6.36 -30.70 -14.87
CA SER A 414 -6.15 -31.50 -16.09
C SER A 414 -6.65 -32.92 -15.87
N ILE A 415 -7.48 -33.38 -16.80
CA ILE A 415 -8.15 -34.69 -16.75
C ILE A 415 -7.88 -35.42 -18.06
N ASN A 416 -7.48 -36.69 -17.95
CA ASN A 416 -7.27 -37.59 -19.08
C ASN A 416 -8.61 -37.97 -19.74
N PRO A 417 -8.60 -38.52 -20.97
CA PRO A 417 -9.83 -38.99 -21.61
C PRO A 417 -10.63 -40.04 -20.81
N ASP A 418 -9.96 -40.74 -19.88
CA ASP A 418 -10.56 -41.75 -19.00
C ASP A 418 -11.13 -41.18 -17.67
N GLY A 419 -11.03 -39.87 -17.44
CA GLY A 419 -11.53 -39.21 -16.24
C GLY A 419 -10.54 -39.15 -15.08
N THR A 420 -9.33 -39.71 -15.19
CA THR A 420 -8.28 -39.63 -14.17
C THR A 420 -7.54 -38.29 -14.21
N LEU A 421 -6.98 -37.84 -13.08
CA LEU A 421 -6.16 -36.62 -13.04
C LEU A 421 -4.84 -36.84 -13.80
N THR A 422 -4.52 -35.93 -14.71
CA THR A 422 -3.33 -36.04 -15.57
C THR A 422 -2.02 -35.82 -14.81
N TYR A 423 -2.01 -34.92 -13.82
CA TYR A 423 -0.82 -34.56 -13.05
C TYR A 423 -1.02 -34.80 -11.56
N THR A 424 0.02 -35.31 -10.92
CA THR A 424 0.16 -35.26 -9.46
C THR A 424 0.50 -33.83 -9.00
N PHE A 425 0.18 -33.50 -7.76
CA PHE A 425 0.51 -32.17 -7.21
C PHE A 425 2.02 -31.89 -7.25
N VAL A 426 2.86 -32.90 -6.97
CA VAL A 426 4.33 -32.75 -6.95
C VAL A 426 4.88 -32.40 -8.34
N GLU A 427 4.27 -32.87 -9.42
CA GLU A 427 4.67 -32.46 -10.79
C GLU A 427 4.44 -30.98 -11.03
N SER A 428 3.31 -30.44 -10.55
CA SER A 428 3.04 -29.00 -10.63
C SER A 428 4.03 -28.17 -9.79
N VAL A 429 4.44 -28.66 -8.62
CA VAL A 429 5.45 -28.01 -7.77
C VAL A 429 6.81 -27.99 -8.47
N LYS A 430 7.23 -29.13 -9.04
CA LYS A 430 8.49 -29.23 -9.82
C LYS A 430 8.47 -28.31 -11.03
N ALA A 431 7.36 -28.28 -11.78
CA ALA A 431 7.20 -27.40 -12.93
C ALA A 431 7.26 -25.91 -12.57
N THR A 432 6.94 -25.55 -11.31
CA THR A 432 6.95 -24.16 -10.84
C THR A 432 8.36 -23.62 -10.55
N PHE A 433 9.35 -24.50 -10.30
CA PHE A 433 10.70 -24.11 -9.87
C PHE A 433 11.38 -23.00 -10.71
N PRO A 434 11.38 -23.02 -12.05
CA PRO A 434 12.00 -21.97 -12.85
C PRO A 434 11.39 -20.59 -12.59
N PHE A 435 10.09 -20.52 -12.34
CA PHE A 435 9.39 -19.26 -12.07
C PHE A 435 9.68 -18.72 -10.67
N TYR A 436 9.94 -19.59 -9.69
CA TYR A 436 10.42 -19.18 -8.38
C TYR A 436 11.81 -18.55 -8.45
N LEU A 437 12.71 -19.07 -9.30
CA LEU A 437 14.00 -18.44 -9.54
C LEU A 437 13.85 -17.04 -10.17
N VAL A 438 13.01 -16.92 -11.21
CA VAL A 438 12.77 -15.61 -11.86
C VAL A 438 12.14 -14.62 -10.87
N ARG A 439 11.22 -15.07 -10.02
CA ARG A 439 10.65 -14.24 -8.94
C ARG A 439 11.72 -13.72 -7.97
N VAL A 440 12.67 -14.57 -7.56
CA VAL A 440 13.79 -14.16 -6.70
C VAL A 440 14.64 -13.09 -7.40
N ILE A 441 14.96 -13.28 -8.68
CA ILE A 441 15.74 -12.30 -9.46
C ILE A 441 14.98 -10.97 -9.56
N GLY A 442 13.68 -11.00 -9.88
CA GLY A 442 12.83 -9.82 -9.93
C GLY A 442 12.78 -9.08 -8.59
N GLY A 443 12.61 -9.81 -7.49
CA GLY A 443 12.64 -9.28 -6.13
C GLY A 443 14.00 -8.67 -5.75
N LEU A 444 15.12 -9.31 -6.10
CA LEU A 444 16.47 -8.80 -5.86
C LEU A 444 16.73 -7.49 -6.61
N LEU A 445 16.28 -7.37 -7.85
CA LEU A 445 16.35 -6.12 -8.59
C LEU A 445 15.56 -5.03 -7.88
N TYR A 446 14.30 -5.30 -7.53
CA TYR A 446 13.46 -4.33 -6.84
C TYR A 446 14.07 -3.87 -5.49
N LEU A 447 14.59 -4.81 -4.69
CA LEU A 447 15.30 -4.53 -3.44
C LEU A 447 16.57 -3.70 -3.68
N SER A 448 17.34 -3.99 -4.71
CA SER A 448 18.53 -3.21 -5.09
C SER A 448 18.16 -1.77 -5.44
N GLY A 449 17.02 -1.59 -6.11
CA GLY A 449 16.41 -0.27 -6.34
C GLY A 449 16.11 0.47 -5.03
N MET A 450 15.51 -0.22 -4.06
CA MET A 450 15.24 0.35 -2.73
C MET A 450 16.50 0.71 -1.95
N LEU A 451 17.57 -0.09 -2.05
CA LEU A 451 18.87 0.24 -1.45
C LEU A 451 19.47 1.51 -2.10
N LEU A 452 19.35 1.64 -3.42
CA LEU A 452 19.76 2.85 -4.14
C LEU A 452 18.93 4.07 -3.72
N MET A 453 17.62 3.90 -3.49
CA MET A 453 16.77 4.94 -2.91
C MET A 453 17.24 5.33 -1.51
N ALA A 454 17.49 4.35 -0.63
CA ALA A 454 17.95 4.60 0.73
C ALA A 454 19.26 5.39 0.76
N TRP A 455 20.23 5.02 -0.09
CA TRP A 455 21.46 5.77 -0.27
C TRP A 455 21.20 7.21 -0.75
N ASN A 456 20.38 7.40 -1.78
CA ASN A 456 20.11 8.73 -2.34
C ASN A 456 19.38 9.63 -1.33
N VAL A 457 18.44 9.06 -0.56
CA VAL A 457 17.76 9.73 0.55
C VAL A 457 18.75 10.11 1.64
N TRP A 458 19.58 9.18 2.09
CA TRP A 458 20.62 9.44 3.09
C TRP A 458 21.52 10.61 2.67
N MET A 459 22.07 10.57 1.46
CA MET A 459 22.91 11.64 0.93
C MET A 459 22.17 12.97 0.85
N THR A 460 20.89 12.97 0.51
CA THR A 460 20.05 14.18 0.47
C THR A 460 19.87 14.79 1.85
N VAL A 461 19.65 13.96 2.88
CA VAL A 461 19.43 14.39 4.26
C VAL A 461 20.71 14.96 4.86
N ILE A 462 21.84 14.26 4.77
CA ILE A 462 23.11 14.71 5.37
C ILE A 462 23.67 15.96 4.68
N SER A 463 23.35 16.14 3.39
CA SER A 463 23.76 17.31 2.60
C SER A 463 22.76 18.47 2.70
N GLY A 464 21.70 18.31 3.49
CA GLY A 464 20.65 19.32 3.69
C GLY A 464 20.54 19.72 5.15
N ARG A 465 19.59 20.62 5.45
CA ARG A 465 19.22 20.98 6.82
C ARG A 465 17.71 20.96 6.93
N ALA A 466 17.19 20.37 8.01
CA ALA A 466 15.75 20.35 8.24
C ALA A 466 15.21 21.79 8.26
N VAL A 467 14.26 22.08 7.39
CA VAL A 467 13.64 23.40 7.28
C VAL A 467 12.27 23.41 7.95
N ARG A 468 11.85 24.59 8.38
CA ARG A 468 10.48 24.87 8.80
C ARG A 468 9.81 25.62 7.66
N ALA A 469 8.78 25.01 7.09
CA ALA A 469 8.05 25.61 5.98
C ALA A 469 6.99 26.57 6.53
N GLU A 470 6.98 27.80 6.05
CA GLU A 470 5.97 28.80 6.40
C GLU A 470 4.60 28.45 5.78
N ILE A 471 3.55 28.71 6.55
CA ILE A 471 2.17 28.64 6.10
C ILE A 471 1.90 29.92 5.30
N PRO A 472 1.49 29.82 4.02
CA PRO A 472 1.16 30.99 3.23
C PRO A 472 0.11 31.87 3.94
N PRO A 473 0.22 33.21 3.86
CA PRO A 473 -0.84 34.08 4.31
C PRO A 473 -2.13 33.73 3.56
N PRO A 474 -3.32 33.88 4.17
CA PRO A 474 -4.58 33.67 3.46
C PRO A 474 -4.55 34.54 2.22
N ALA A 475 -4.79 33.96 1.04
CA ALA A 475 -4.95 34.76 -0.16
C ALA A 475 -6.07 35.77 0.13
N MET A 476 -5.75 37.07 0.16
CA MET A 476 -6.77 38.10 0.26
C MET A 476 -7.70 37.89 -0.93
N ALA A 477 -8.92 37.44 -0.66
CA ALA A 477 -9.94 37.35 -1.69
C ALA A 477 -10.08 38.77 -2.26
N HIS A 478 -9.72 38.95 -3.54
CA HIS A 478 -10.13 40.14 -4.26
C HIS A 478 -11.66 40.17 -4.17
N ALA A 479 -12.15 41.28 -3.60
CA ALA A 479 -13.55 41.57 -3.34
C ALA A 479 -14.39 41.54 -4.62
#